data_AF-A0A7Y5BWY3-F1
#
_entry.id   AF-A0A7Y5BWY3-F1
#
_cell.length_a   1.000
_cell.length_b   1.000
_cell.length_c   1.000
_cell.angle_alpha   90.00
_cell.angle_beta   90.00
_cell.angle_gamma   90.00
#
_symmetry.space_group_name_H-M   'P 1'
#
loop_
_entity.id
_entity.type
_entity.pdbx_description
1 polymer ?
#
loop_
_entity_poly.entity_id
_entity_poly.type
_entity_poly.pdbx_seq_one_letter_code
_entity_poly.pdbx_strand_id
1 'polypeptide(L)'
;SFPYPALEAYRFVAQMLDATVPITQILDYQNLTGYKFIKVTPDGNQEIWILWSADGNPTSVILPELPHQIYDKLGQPQSASQTLEITADVRYIVWDR
;
A
#
# COMPACT_ATOMS: atom_id res chain seq x y z
N SER A 1 -16.62 -16.72 -17.52
CA SER A 1 -16.75 -15.53 -16.65
C SER A 1 -15.37 -14.90 -16.55
N PHE A 2 -15.15 -13.77 -17.23
CA PHE A 2 -13.85 -13.09 -17.17
C PHE A 2 -13.83 -12.24 -15.89
N PRO A 3 -12.86 -12.43 -14.97
CA PRO A 3 -12.66 -11.48 -13.89
C PRO A 3 -12.24 -10.14 -14.49
N TYR A 4 -12.81 -9.04 -13.99
CA TYR A 4 -12.44 -7.69 -14.39
C TYR A 4 -11.39 -7.18 -13.40
N PRO A 5 -10.08 -7.11 -13.75
CA PRO A 5 -9.01 -6.82 -12.78
C PRO A 5 -9.19 -5.46 -12.09
N ALA A 6 -9.77 -4.48 -12.79
CA ALA A 6 -10.11 -3.18 -12.20
C ALA A 6 -11.18 -3.29 -11.10
N LEU A 7 -12.15 -4.20 -11.23
CA LEU A 7 -13.17 -4.44 -10.21
C LEU A 7 -12.57 -5.12 -8.97
N GLU A 8 -11.60 -6.01 -9.15
CA GLU A 8 -10.90 -6.68 -8.05
C GLU A 8 -10.05 -5.69 -7.25
N ALA A 9 -9.27 -4.86 -7.93
CA ALA A 9 -8.50 -3.78 -7.31
C ALA A 9 -9.42 -2.81 -6.54
N TYR A 10 -10.54 -2.40 -7.14
CA TYR A 10 -11.51 -1.53 -6.47
C TYR A 10 -12.08 -2.16 -5.20
N ARG A 11 -12.51 -3.42 -5.25
CA ARG A 11 -13.06 -4.13 -4.09
C ARG A 11 -12.03 -4.26 -2.98
N PHE A 12 -10.79 -4.59 -3.33
CA PHE A 12 -9.70 -4.68 -2.37
C PHE A 12 -9.44 -3.34 -1.68
N VAL A 13 -9.28 -2.26 -2.45
CA VAL A 13 -9.08 -0.90 -1.89
C VAL A 13 -10.23 -0.52 -0.97
N ALA A 14 -11.47 -0.73 -1.41
CA ALA A 14 -12.65 -0.39 -0.63
C ALA A 14 -12.69 -1.14 0.71
N GLN A 15 -12.31 -2.43 0.74
CA GLN A 15 -12.24 -3.23 1.97
C GLN A 15 -11.05 -2.84 2.86
N MET A 16 -9.89 -2.61 2.24
CA MET A 16 -8.66 -2.26 2.94
C MET A 16 -8.81 -0.91 3.64
N LEU A 17 -9.36 0.08 2.93
CA LEU A 17 -9.54 1.44 3.41
C LEU A 17 -10.86 1.68 4.13
N ASP A 18 -11.73 0.68 4.28
CA ASP A 18 -12.97 0.84 5.03
C ASP A 18 -12.66 1.33 6.45
N ALA A 19 -13.39 2.34 6.90
CA ALA A 19 -13.19 3.04 8.16
C ALA A 19 -11.77 3.63 8.39
N THR A 20 -11.01 3.95 7.33
CA THR A 20 -9.71 4.64 7.48
C THR A 20 -9.84 6.15 7.60
N VAL A 21 -8.96 6.75 8.42
CA VAL A 21 -8.77 8.21 8.44
C VAL A 21 -7.57 8.53 7.57
N PRO A 22 -7.70 9.39 6.53
CA PRO A 22 -6.55 9.85 5.76
C PRO A 22 -5.69 10.73 6.67
N ILE A 23 -4.39 10.43 6.75
CA ILE A 23 -3.49 11.16 7.64
C ILE A 23 -2.68 12.16 6.84
N THR A 24 -1.84 11.68 5.91
CA THR A 24 -0.91 12.56 5.20
C THR A 24 -0.44 11.91 3.90
N GLN A 25 -0.07 12.75 2.92
CA GLN A 25 0.75 12.34 1.79
C GLN A 25 2.17 11.95 2.28
N ILE A 26 2.76 10.92 1.68
CA ILE A 26 4.16 10.52 1.93
C ILE A 26 5.06 11.38 1.03
N LEU A 27 6.02 12.08 1.63
CA LEU A 27 6.91 13.03 0.93
C LEU A 27 8.39 12.64 1.00
N ASP A 28 8.74 11.61 1.78
CA ASP A 28 10.12 11.21 2.06
C ASP A 28 10.82 10.55 0.86
N TYR A 29 10.05 10.10 -0.15
CA TYR A 29 10.56 9.37 -1.30
C TYR A 29 10.38 10.18 -2.58
N GLN A 30 11.49 10.69 -3.12
CA GLN A 30 11.50 11.41 -4.39
C GLN A 30 11.00 10.51 -5.53
N ASN A 31 10.19 11.06 -6.44
CA ASN A 31 9.57 10.37 -7.59
C ASN A 31 8.50 9.33 -7.25
N LEU A 32 8.18 9.13 -5.96
CA LEU A 32 7.03 8.35 -5.54
C LEU A 32 5.87 9.25 -5.18
N THR A 33 4.68 8.73 -5.40
CA THR A 33 3.46 9.25 -4.80
C THR A 33 2.95 8.22 -3.81
N GLY A 34 2.53 8.69 -2.64
CA GLY A 34 1.88 7.82 -1.69
C GLY A 34 1.08 8.53 -0.63
N TYR A 35 0.25 7.76 0.05
CA TYR A 35 -0.65 8.21 1.08
C TYR A 35 -0.60 7.24 2.26
N LYS A 36 -0.63 7.81 3.47
CA LYS A 36 -0.71 7.08 4.73
C LYS A 36 -2.13 7.17 5.29
N PHE A 37 -2.62 6.02 5.74
CA PHE A 37 -3.91 5.85 6.39
C PHE A 37 -3.71 5.14 7.73
N ILE A 38 -4.48 5.50 8.76
CA ILE A 38 -4.67 4.64 9.92
C ILE A 38 -6.06 3.99 9.80
N LYS A 39 -6.10 2.67 9.96
CA LYS A 39 -7.30 1.89 10.19
C LYS A 39 -7.37 1.53 11.67
N VAL A 40 -8.47 1.88 12.34
CA VAL A 40 -8.72 1.41 13.71
C VAL A 40 -9.41 0.06 13.62
N THR A 41 -8.81 -0.98 14.18
CA THR A 41 -9.38 -2.33 14.25
C THR A 41 -9.67 -2.69 15.71
N PRO A 42 -10.51 -3.71 15.99
CA PRO A 42 -10.70 -4.20 17.35
C PRO A 42 -9.41 -4.68 18.04
N ASP A 43 -8.42 -5.10 17.25
CA ASP A 43 -7.16 -5.69 17.72
C ASP A 43 -6.01 -4.68 17.82
N GLY A 44 -6.21 -3.43 17.38
CA GLY A 44 -5.20 -2.39 17.39
C GLY A 44 -5.34 -1.40 16.23
N ASN A 45 -4.34 -0.56 16.03
CA ASN A 45 -4.31 0.32 14.87
C ASN A 45 -3.47 -0.34 13.76
N GLN A 46 -3.89 -0.18 12.52
CA GLN A 46 -3.08 -0.55 11.37
C GLN A 46 -2.69 0.70 10.60
N GLU A 47 -1.42 0.82 10.30
CA GLU A 47 -0.91 1.81 9.38
C GLU A 47 -0.85 1.21 7.98
N ILE A 48 -1.49 1.87 7.03
CA ILE A 48 -1.57 1.42 5.64
C ILE A 48 -0.96 2.50 4.77
N TRP A 49 0.06 2.15 4.01
CA TRP A 49 0.61 2.99 2.96
C TRP A 49 0.15 2.48 1.61
N ILE A 50 -0.20 3.43 0.75
CA ILE A 50 -0.38 3.20 -0.68
C ILE A 50 0.74 3.92 -1.38
N LEU A 51 1.55 3.21 -2.17
CA LEU A 51 2.72 3.76 -2.85
C LEU A 51 2.76 3.33 -4.33
N TRP A 52 3.16 4.24 -5.20
CA TRP A 52 3.47 3.99 -6.61
C TRP A 52 4.48 5.00 -7.14
N SER A 53 5.18 4.63 -8.21
CA SER A 53 6.07 5.52 -8.95
C SER A 53 5.26 6.43 -9.89
N ALA A 54 5.48 7.75 -9.79
CA ALA A 54 4.75 8.74 -10.57
C ALA A 54 5.25 8.85 -12.02
N ASP A 55 6.54 8.58 -12.24
CA ASP A 55 7.18 8.61 -13.56
C ASP A 55 7.17 7.23 -14.27
N GLY A 56 6.71 6.20 -13.56
CA GLY A 56 6.62 4.82 -14.02
C GLY A 56 7.93 4.05 -14.00
N ASN A 57 9.04 4.69 -13.62
CA ASN A 57 10.32 4.02 -13.47
C ASN A 57 10.37 3.26 -12.14
N PRO A 58 10.91 2.01 -12.13
CA PRO A 58 11.18 1.30 -10.90
C PRO A 58 12.10 2.10 -9.98
N THR A 59 11.69 2.28 -8.73
CA THR A 59 12.46 2.97 -7.69
C THR A 59 12.60 2.05 -6.49
N SER A 60 13.85 1.81 -6.07
CA SER A 60 14.12 1.04 -4.84
C SER A 60 13.91 1.92 -3.62
N VAL A 61 13.09 1.47 -2.67
CA VAL A 61 12.85 2.15 -1.40
C VAL A 61 13.22 1.27 -0.23
N ILE A 62 13.70 1.92 0.83
CA ILE A 62 13.89 1.31 2.13
C ILE A 62 12.77 1.85 3.03
N LEU A 63 11.93 0.95 3.52
CA LEU A 63 10.86 1.24 4.46
C LEU A 63 11.42 1.53 5.85
N PRO A 64 10.74 2.34 6.66
CA PRO A 64 11.20 2.70 8.00
C PRO A 64 11.40 1.48 8.91
N GLU A 65 10.57 0.45 8.72
CA GLU A 65 10.63 -0.83 9.43
C GLU A 65 10.04 -1.95 8.57
N LEU A 66 10.25 -3.21 8.98
CA LEU A 66 9.67 -4.37 8.31
C LEU A 66 8.13 -4.34 8.43
N PRO A 67 7.38 -4.33 7.31
CA PRO A 67 5.92 -4.36 7.36
C PRO A 67 5.39 -5.72 7.81
N HIS A 68 4.18 -5.71 8.37
CA HIS A 68 3.43 -6.93 8.66
C HIS A 68 3.11 -7.67 7.35
N GLN A 69 2.59 -6.94 6.35
CA GLN A 69 2.18 -7.51 5.08
C GLN A 69 2.28 -6.49 3.95
N ILE A 70 2.59 -6.98 2.74
CA ILE A 70 2.56 -6.21 1.50
C ILE A 70 1.54 -6.85 0.56
N TYR A 71 0.79 -6.03 -0.15
CA TYR A 71 -0.11 -6.48 -1.21
C TYR A 71 0.23 -5.79 -2.53
N ASP A 72 0.08 -6.52 -3.63
CA ASP A 72 0.15 -5.94 -4.96
C ASP A 72 -1.14 -5.17 -5.33
N LYS A 73 -1.19 -4.63 -6.55
CA LYS A 73 -2.34 -3.85 -7.05
C LYS A 73 -3.67 -4.62 -7.08
N LEU A 74 -3.61 -5.96 -7.08
CA LEU A 74 -4.77 -6.86 -7.09
C LEU A 74 -5.13 -7.35 -5.68
N GLY A 75 -4.41 -6.91 -4.65
CA GLY A 75 -4.61 -7.35 -3.28
C GLY A 75 -3.99 -8.72 -2.98
N GLN A 76 -3.10 -9.24 -3.83
CA GLN A 76 -2.42 -10.49 -3.58
C GLN A 76 -1.25 -10.28 -2.60
N PRO A 77 -1.14 -11.11 -1.54
CA PRO A 77 -0.08 -10.98 -0.57
C PRO A 77 1.29 -11.25 -1.21
N GLN A 78 2.26 -10.41 -0.87
CA GLN A 78 3.67 -10.54 -1.24
C GLN A 78 4.51 -10.77 0.02
N SER A 79 5.71 -11.32 -0.15
CA SER A 79 6.64 -11.46 0.98
C SER A 79 6.96 -10.10 1.60
N ALA A 80 6.86 -10.00 2.92
CA ALA A 80 7.28 -8.81 3.64
C ALA A 80 8.80 -8.59 3.44
N SER A 81 9.17 -7.36 3.13
CA SER A 81 10.56 -6.93 2.98
C SER A 81 10.65 -5.47 3.34
N GLN A 82 11.76 -5.07 3.97
CA GLN A 82 12.05 -3.67 4.25
C GLN A 82 12.53 -2.93 3.00
N THR A 83 13.12 -3.65 2.03
CA THR A 83 13.53 -3.09 0.74
C THR A 83 12.54 -3.51 -0.33
N LEU A 84 11.97 -2.55 -1.05
CA LEU A 84 10.99 -2.80 -2.09
C LEU A 84 11.34 -2.07 -3.38
N GLU A 85 11.06 -2.73 -4.50
CA GLU A 85 11.00 -2.07 -5.79
C GLU A 85 9.57 -1.57 -6.03
N ILE A 86 9.40 -0.25 -6.09
CA ILE A 86 8.12 0.41 -6.37
C ILE A 86 8.10 0.81 -7.84
N THR A 87 7.08 0.35 -8.56
CA THR A 87 6.86 0.67 -9.98
C THR A 87 5.58 1.52 -10.14
N ALA A 88 5.12 1.75 -11.36
CA ALA A 88 3.82 2.36 -11.62
C ALA A 88 2.65 1.58 -10.99
N ASP A 89 2.84 0.28 -10.71
CA ASP A 89 1.83 -0.53 -10.07
C ASP A 89 1.75 -0.22 -8.58
N VAL A 90 0.55 0.13 -8.13
CA VAL A 90 0.26 0.39 -6.71
C VAL A 90 0.70 -0.78 -5.83
N ARG A 91 1.29 -0.44 -4.70
CA ARG A 91 1.59 -1.34 -3.59
C ARG A 91 0.85 -0.86 -2.34
N TYR A 92 0.29 -1.81 -1.61
CA TYR A 92 -0.28 -1.57 -0.29
C TYR A 92 0.65 -2.19 0.74
N ILE A 93 1.02 -1.42 1.74
CA ILE A 93 1.99 -1.84 2.76
C ILE A 93 1.34 -1.63 4.12
N VAL A 94 1.34 -2.66 4.95
CA VAL A 94 0.59 -2.67 6.20
C VAL A 94 1.53 -2.93 7.36
N TRP A 95 1.42 -2.12 8.41
CA TRP A 95 2.05 -2.31 9.71
C TRP A 95 0.99 -2.37 10.81
N ASP A 96 1.18 -3.26 11.78
CA ASP A 96 0.42 -3.21 13.02
C ASP A 96 1.08 -2.18 13.97
N ARG A 97 0.26 -1.37 14.64
CA ARG A 97 0.67 -0.27 15.52
C ARG A 97 0.02 -0.37 16.90
#